data_AF-A0A7X7IBC5-F1
#
_entry.id   AF-A0A7X7IBC5-F1
#
_cell.length_a   1.000
_cell.length_b   1.000
_cell.length_c   1.000
_cell.angle_alpha   90.00
_cell.angle_beta   90.00
_cell.angle_gamma   90.00
#
_symmetry.space_group_name_H-M   'P 1'
#
loop_
_entity.id
_entity.type
_entity.pdbx_description
1 polymer ?
#
loop_
_entity_poly.entity_id
_entity_poly.type
_entity_poly.pdbx_seq_one_letter_code
_entity_poly.pdbx_strand_id
1 'polypeptide(L)'
;MPRPEEVEVVKAMKAAKTGPEIFASWAMQRPGYVPGEGGDPTLDFWSDNKVEMLHTFAQNQLSQLLDRGILDPKTRYLLLVGLYMMTNHWDGVLPQACNAKAAGATDEEIMEVAFCVCYSVGKAKMQESGECLGKVFDNEMFKKIQPLKK
;
A
#
# COMPACT_ATOMS: atom_id res chain seq x y z
N MET A 1 -11.20 -15.67 -10.76
CA MET A 1 -10.12 -16.63 -11.05
C MET A 1 -8.85 -15.85 -11.32
N PRO A 2 -7.69 -16.27 -10.78
CA PRO A 2 -6.41 -15.61 -11.08
C PRO A 2 -6.14 -15.62 -12.59
N ARG A 3 -5.48 -14.59 -13.10
CA ARG A 3 -5.06 -14.55 -14.51
C ARG A 3 -4.06 -15.68 -14.76
N PRO A 4 -4.00 -16.28 -15.97
CA PRO A 4 -2.97 -17.27 -16.31
C PRO A 4 -1.55 -16.80 -15.97
N GLU A 5 -1.29 -15.50 -16.15
CA GLU A 5 0.00 -14.89 -15.86
C GLU A 5 0.29 -14.85 -14.35
N GLU A 6 -0.71 -14.63 -13.50
CA GLU A 6 -0.54 -14.66 -12.04
C GLU A 6 -0.23 -16.07 -11.52
N VAL A 7 -0.65 -17.13 -12.21
CA VAL A 7 -0.31 -18.50 -11.83
C VAL A 7 1.21 -18.72 -11.94
N GLU A 8 1.81 -18.26 -13.04
CA GLU A 8 3.26 -18.34 -13.22
C GLU A 8 4.01 -17.40 -12.28
N VAL A 9 3.46 -16.21 -11.99
CA VAL A 9 4.01 -15.33 -10.93
C VAL A 9 4.03 -16.04 -9.57
N VAL A 10 2.90 -16.62 -9.14
CA VAL A 10 2.79 -17.31 -7.84
C VAL A 10 3.73 -18.51 -7.77
N LYS A 11 3.86 -19.26 -8.86
CA LYS A 11 4.79 -20.37 -8.96
C LYS A 11 6.24 -19.91 -8.82
N ALA A 12 6.63 -18.85 -9.52
CA ALA A 12 7.95 -18.25 -9.39
C ALA A 12 8.20 -17.74 -7.97
N MET A 13 7.20 -17.09 -7.35
CA MET A 13 7.29 -16.62 -5.97
C MET A 13 7.51 -17.76 -4.97
N LYS A 14 6.74 -18.85 -5.09
CA LYS A 14 6.88 -20.03 -4.22
C LYS A 14 8.21 -20.77 -4.44
N ALA A 15 8.82 -20.64 -5.60
CA ALA A 15 10.10 -21.28 -5.93
C ALA A 15 11.33 -20.45 -5.54
N ALA A 16 11.20 -19.12 -5.43
CA ALA A 16 12.29 -18.22 -5.08
C ALA A 16 12.83 -18.49 -3.67
N LYS A 17 14.17 -18.53 -3.52
CA LYS A 17 14.84 -18.80 -2.24
C LYS A 17 15.72 -17.64 -1.79
N THR A 18 16.39 -17.00 -2.73
CA THR A 18 17.30 -15.88 -2.52
C THR A 18 16.60 -14.54 -2.74
N GLY A 19 17.15 -13.45 -2.20
CA GLY A 19 16.62 -12.10 -2.42
C GLY A 19 16.51 -11.71 -3.90
N PRO A 20 17.55 -11.94 -4.74
CA PRO A 20 17.46 -11.69 -6.18
C PRO A 20 16.35 -12.50 -6.88
N GLU A 21 16.17 -13.77 -6.53
CA GLU A 21 15.06 -14.59 -7.06
C GLU A 21 13.70 -14.05 -6.62
N ILE A 22 13.57 -13.59 -5.37
CA ILE A 22 12.36 -12.98 -4.84
C ILE A 22 12.03 -11.72 -5.65
N PHE A 23 12.98 -10.80 -5.81
CA PHE A 23 12.78 -9.56 -6.56
C PHE A 23 12.45 -9.81 -8.03
N ALA A 24 13.11 -10.78 -8.66
CA ALA A 24 12.79 -11.22 -10.01
C ALA A 24 11.35 -11.75 -10.10
N SER A 25 10.90 -12.55 -9.13
CA SER A 25 9.51 -13.05 -9.09
C SER A 25 8.49 -11.93 -8.92
N TRP A 26 8.83 -10.85 -8.19
CA TRP A 26 7.95 -9.70 -8.04
C TRP A 26 7.81 -8.88 -9.31
N ALA A 27 8.91 -8.71 -10.06
CA ALA A 27 8.92 -8.00 -11.33
C ALA A 27 7.97 -8.63 -12.37
N MET A 28 7.73 -9.95 -12.29
CA MET A 28 6.79 -10.63 -13.19
C MET A 28 5.34 -10.13 -13.08
N GLN A 29 4.96 -9.44 -11.99
CA GLN A 29 3.63 -8.84 -11.85
C GLN A 29 3.39 -7.64 -12.78
N ARG A 30 4.47 -7.00 -13.26
CA ARG A 30 4.47 -5.72 -13.95
C ARG A 30 5.32 -5.81 -15.22
N PRO A 31 4.75 -6.32 -16.33
CA PRO A 31 5.46 -6.38 -17.61
C PRO A 31 6.04 -5.02 -18.02
N GLY A 32 7.29 -5.01 -18.47
CA GLY A 32 8.01 -3.78 -18.83
C GLY A 32 8.69 -3.05 -17.66
N TYR A 33 8.57 -3.58 -16.44
CA TYR A 33 9.30 -3.06 -15.29
C TYR A 33 10.80 -3.34 -15.37
N VAL A 34 11.62 -2.31 -15.14
CA VAL A 34 13.08 -2.41 -15.07
C VAL A 34 13.53 -2.06 -13.65
N PRO A 35 14.07 -3.04 -12.89
CA PRO A 35 14.63 -2.77 -11.57
C PRO A 35 15.75 -1.72 -11.64
N GLY A 36 15.73 -0.75 -10.74
CA GLY A 36 16.81 0.24 -10.61
C GLY A 36 16.68 1.51 -11.45
N GLU A 37 15.61 1.68 -12.25
CA GLU A 37 15.32 2.94 -12.96
C GLU A 37 14.76 4.07 -12.04
N GLY A 38 14.70 3.82 -10.74
CA GLY A 38 14.26 4.78 -9.72
C GLY A 38 12.77 4.69 -9.39
N GLY A 39 12.39 5.22 -8.22
CA GLY A 39 11.00 5.32 -7.78
C GLY A 39 10.43 4.11 -7.03
N ASP A 40 11.17 3.01 -6.90
CA ASP A 40 10.79 1.90 -6.00
C ASP A 40 11.59 1.92 -4.69
N PRO A 41 10.96 1.59 -3.56
CA PRO A 41 11.67 1.32 -2.33
C PRO A 41 12.47 0.02 -2.48
N THR A 42 13.71 0.03 -2.00
CA THR A 42 14.56 -1.17 -1.99
C THR A 42 14.41 -1.96 -0.70
N LEU A 43 14.52 -3.29 -0.82
CA LEU A 43 14.66 -4.21 0.32
C LEU A 43 16.02 -4.95 0.28
N ASP A 44 17.01 -4.41 -0.44
CA ASP A 44 18.33 -5.04 -0.63
C ASP A 44 19.01 -5.37 0.70
N PHE A 45 18.90 -4.49 1.70
CA PHE A 45 19.43 -4.76 3.03
C PHE A 45 18.94 -6.10 3.60
N TRP A 46 17.64 -6.39 3.47
CA TRP A 46 17.08 -7.65 3.95
C TRP A 46 17.43 -8.83 3.03
N SER A 47 17.47 -8.60 1.72
CA SER A 47 17.96 -9.59 0.74
C SER A 47 19.36 -10.10 1.11
N ASP A 48 20.27 -9.17 1.41
CA ASP A 48 21.69 -9.45 1.55
C ASP A 48 22.04 -10.01 2.93
N ASN A 49 21.29 -9.61 3.97
CA ASN A 49 21.62 -9.93 5.35
C ASN A 49 20.72 -10.99 5.98
N LYS A 50 19.43 -11.03 5.60
CA LYS A 50 18.37 -11.78 6.31
C LYS A 50 17.19 -12.13 5.40
N VAL A 51 17.41 -12.94 4.36
CA VAL A 51 16.39 -13.30 3.37
C VAL A 51 15.13 -13.94 4.00
N GLU A 52 15.26 -14.58 5.17
CA GLU A 52 14.13 -15.12 5.94
C GLU A 52 13.11 -14.04 6.35
N MET A 53 13.56 -12.79 6.52
CA MET A 53 12.68 -11.64 6.81
C MET A 53 11.85 -11.27 5.57
N LEU A 54 12.45 -11.33 4.38
CA LEU A 54 11.70 -11.15 3.12
C LEU A 54 10.66 -12.24 2.95
N HIS A 55 11.00 -13.50 3.24
CA HIS A 55 10.06 -14.62 3.20
C HIS A 55 8.85 -14.38 4.12
N THR A 56 9.12 -13.99 5.36
CA THR A 56 8.10 -13.85 6.40
C THR A 56 7.17 -12.66 6.16
N PHE A 57 7.74 -11.49 5.88
CA PHE A 57 7.00 -10.22 5.89
C PHE A 57 6.54 -9.75 4.50
N ALA A 58 7.12 -10.27 3.42
CA ALA A 58 6.77 -9.87 2.05
C ALA A 58 6.33 -11.06 1.19
N GLN A 59 7.23 -12.01 0.91
CA GLN A 59 7.03 -13.04 -0.11
C GLN A 59 5.85 -13.98 0.19
N ASN A 60 5.78 -14.50 1.41
CA ASN A 60 4.70 -15.43 1.79
C ASN A 60 3.35 -14.73 1.81
N GLN A 61 3.29 -13.49 2.30
CA GLN A 61 2.06 -12.71 2.34
C GLN A 61 1.56 -12.38 0.93
N LEU A 62 2.46 -11.92 0.06
CA LEU A 62 2.14 -11.57 -1.32
C LEU A 62 1.70 -12.80 -2.13
N SER A 63 2.45 -13.89 -2.09
CA SER A 63 2.08 -15.11 -2.82
C SER A 63 0.73 -15.66 -2.38
N GLN A 64 0.40 -15.67 -1.08
CA GLN A 64 -0.91 -16.09 -0.59
C GLN A 64 -2.03 -15.13 -1.00
N LEU A 65 -1.76 -13.83 -1.07
CA LEU A 65 -2.70 -12.81 -1.52
C LEU A 65 -3.05 -12.98 -3.01
N LEU A 66 -2.07 -13.36 -3.84
CA LEU A 66 -2.31 -13.70 -5.25
C LEU A 66 -3.00 -15.06 -5.42
N ASP A 67 -2.51 -16.10 -4.73
CA ASP A 67 -2.93 -17.50 -4.86
C ASP A 67 -4.40 -17.73 -4.45
N ARG A 68 -4.85 -17.05 -3.39
CA ARG A 68 -6.25 -17.14 -2.94
C ARG A 68 -7.24 -16.62 -3.98
N GLY A 69 -6.84 -15.66 -4.82
CA GLY A 69 -7.65 -15.19 -5.94
C GLY A 69 -9.04 -14.64 -5.59
N ILE A 70 -9.26 -14.22 -4.33
CA ILE A 70 -10.57 -13.75 -3.83
C ILE A 70 -10.95 -12.42 -4.49
N LEU A 71 -10.02 -11.46 -4.50
CA LEU A 71 -10.15 -10.23 -5.28
C LEU A 71 -9.57 -10.46 -6.67
N ASP A 72 -10.22 -9.90 -7.69
CA ASP A 72 -9.59 -9.80 -9.01
C ASP A 72 -8.34 -8.89 -8.95
N PRO A 73 -7.40 -9.02 -9.89
CA PRO A 73 -6.11 -8.34 -9.78
C PRO A 73 -6.24 -6.83 -9.80
N LYS A 74 -7.14 -6.28 -10.63
CA LYS A 74 -7.33 -4.84 -10.74
C LYS A 74 -7.81 -4.26 -9.42
N THR A 75 -8.86 -4.84 -8.85
CA THR A 75 -9.40 -4.42 -7.55
C THR A 75 -8.35 -4.53 -6.44
N ARG A 76 -7.58 -5.62 -6.42
CA ARG A 76 -6.54 -5.86 -5.43
C ARG A 76 -5.43 -4.80 -5.45
N TYR A 77 -4.91 -4.46 -6.63
CA TYR A 77 -3.84 -3.49 -6.72
C TYR A 77 -4.33 -2.05 -6.53
N LEU A 78 -5.55 -1.71 -6.95
CA LEU A 78 -6.17 -0.41 -6.61
C LEU A 78 -6.33 -0.26 -5.09
N LEU A 79 -6.74 -1.32 -4.37
CA LEU A 79 -6.76 -1.33 -2.91
C LEU A 79 -5.36 -1.10 -2.32
N LEU A 80 -4.34 -1.79 -2.83
CA LEU A 80 -2.96 -1.63 -2.35
C LEU A 80 -2.43 -0.21 -2.59
N VAL A 81 -2.70 0.41 -3.74
CA VAL A 81 -2.39 1.83 -3.99
C VAL A 81 -2.95 2.72 -2.88
N GLY A 82 -4.24 2.55 -2.54
CA GLY A 82 -4.89 3.32 -1.48
C GLY A 82 -4.27 3.10 -0.10
N LEU A 83 -3.92 1.86 0.25
CA LEU A 83 -3.27 1.52 1.52
C LEU A 83 -1.89 2.17 1.67
N TYR A 84 -1.10 2.20 0.59
CA TYR A 84 0.21 2.85 0.58
C TYR A 84 0.08 4.38 0.71
N MET A 85 -0.86 5.00 -0.01
CA MET A 85 -1.14 6.43 0.12
C MET A 85 -1.62 6.80 1.53
N MET A 86 -2.53 6.01 2.11
CA MET A 86 -3.08 6.25 3.45
C MET A 86 -2.03 6.16 4.56
N THR A 87 -0.99 5.35 4.35
CA THR A 87 0.15 5.21 5.28
C THR A 87 1.29 6.18 4.99
N ASN A 88 1.11 7.11 4.04
CA ASN A 88 2.12 8.07 3.55
C ASN A 88 3.39 7.39 2.99
N HIS A 89 3.28 6.16 2.50
CA HIS A 89 4.42 5.45 1.91
C HIS A 89 4.46 5.68 0.39
N TRP A 90 4.90 6.87 0.00
CA TRP A 90 4.84 7.37 -1.38
C TRP A 90 5.68 6.56 -2.37
N ASP A 91 6.89 6.14 -1.98
CA ASP A 91 7.75 5.33 -2.85
C ASP A 91 7.09 4.01 -3.23
N GLY A 92 6.32 3.42 -2.31
CA GLY A 92 5.60 2.19 -2.58
C GLY A 92 4.31 2.37 -3.38
N VAL A 93 3.89 3.59 -3.72
CA VAL A 93 2.73 3.81 -4.61
C VAL A 93 3.05 3.41 -6.04
N LEU A 94 4.25 3.75 -6.54
CA LEU A 94 4.67 3.43 -7.91
C LEU A 94 4.56 1.93 -8.24
N PRO A 95 5.15 1.00 -7.47
CA PRO A 95 5.02 -0.43 -7.74
C PRO A 95 3.56 -0.90 -7.81
N GLN A 96 2.71 -0.43 -6.91
CA GLN A 96 1.30 -0.86 -6.87
C GLN A 96 0.49 -0.27 -8.02
N ALA A 97 0.75 0.97 -8.40
CA ALA A 97 0.13 1.62 -9.56
C ALA A 97 0.53 0.90 -10.86
N CYS A 98 1.80 0.51 -11.01
CA CYS A 98 2.27 -0.31 -12.14
C CYS A 98 1.55 -1.67 -12.19
N ASN A 99 1.41 -2.35 -11.05
CA ASN A 99 0.66 -3.62 -10.98
C ASN A 99 -0.83 -3.43 -11.32
N ALA A 100 -1.46 -2.34 -10.85
CA ALA A 100 -2.84 -2.00 -11.19
C ALA A 100 -3.00 -1.75 -12.69
N LYS A 101 -2.10 -0.98 -13.30
CA LYS A 101 -2.09 -0.71 -14.74
C LYS A 101 -1.89 -1.98 -15.56
N ALA A 102 -0.96 -2.85 -15.15
CA ALA A 102 -0.76 -4.18 -15.74
C ALA A 102 -1.99 -5.10 -15.60
N ALA A 103 -2.85 -4.84 -14.61
CA ALA A 103 -4.14 -5.50 -14.42
C ALA A 103 -5.31 -4.83 -15.17
N GLY A 104 -5.05 -3.78 -15.95
CA GLY A 104 -6.04 -3.07 -16.75
C GLY A 104 -6.71 -1.89 -16.03
N ALA A 105 -6.13 -1.38 -14.94
CA ALA A 105 -6.56 -0.12 -14.36
C ALA A 105 -6.24 1.07 -15.29
N THR A 106 -7.18 2.00 -15.38
CA THR A 106 -6.99 3.29 -16.02
C THR A 106 -6.31 4.28 -15.08
N ASP A 107 -5.72 5.34 -15.63
CA ASP A 107 -5.13 6.41 -14.83
C ASP A 107 -6.23 7.12 -13.99
N GLU A 108 -7.46 7.23 -14.51
CA GLU A 108 -8.63 7.77 -13.80
C GLU A 108 -9.03 6.93 -12.58
N GLU A 109 -9.03 5.59 -12.69
CA GLU A 109 -9.30 4.70 -11.55
C GLU A 109 -8.25 4.87 -10.43
N ILE A 110 -6.98 5.08 -10.80
CA ILE A 110 -5.90 5.33 -9.83
C ILE A 110 -6.09 6.70 -9.16
N MET A 111 -6.45 7.73 -9.92
CA MET A 111 -6.77 9.05 -9.38
C MET A 111 -7.98 9.02 -8.44
N GLU A 112 -9.01 8.24 -8.78
CA GLU A 112 -10.20 8.08 -7.94
C GLU A 112 -9.87 7.41 -6.60
N VAL A 113 -8.97 6.41 -6.58
CA VAL A 113 -8.46 5.83 -5.33
C VAL A 113 -7.77 6.89 -4.47
N ALA A 114 -6.95 7.75 -5.07
CA ALA A 114 -6.29 8.84 -4.34
C ALA A 114 -7.30 9.82 -3.74
N PHE A 115 -8.34 10.18 -4.51
CA PHE A 115 -9.45 10.99 -4.01
C PHE A 115 -10.18 10.32 -2.84
N CYS A 116 -10.50 9.03 -2.95
CA CYS A 116 -11.14 8.25 -1.89
C CYS A 116 -10.33 8.25 -0.59
N VAL A 117 -9.00 8.13 -0.67
CA VAL A 117 -8.10 8.22 0.49
C VAL A 117 -8.18 9.60 1.13
N CYS A 118 -8.00 10.67 0.34
CA CYS A 118 -8.05 12.05 0.82
C CYS A 118 -9.39 12.38 1.50
N TYR A 119 -10.51 12.01 0.86
CA TYR A 119 -11.85 12.21 1.38
C TYR A 119 -12.05 11.45 2.70
N SER A 120 -11.74 10.15 2.72
CA SER A 120 -12.03 9.29 3.87
C SER A 120 -11.22 9.69 5.10
N VAL A 121 -9.91 9.93 4.92
CA VAL A 121 -9.01 10.37 6.00
C VAL A 121 -9.41 11.76 6.48
N GLY A 122 -9.71 12.69 5.57
CA GLY A 122 -10.14 14.05 5.91
C GLY A 122 -11.43 14.07 6.71
N LYS A 123 -12.44 13.29 6.28
CA LYS A 123 -13.72 13.16 6.97
C LYS A 123 -13.56 12.57 8.37
N ALA A 124 -12.78 11.49 8.52
CA ALA A 124 -12.52 10.89 9.82
C ALA A 124 -11.90 11.91 10.79
N LYS A 125 -10.87 12.65 10.35
CA LYS A 125 -10.26 13.73 11.15
C LYS A 125 -11.28 14.80 11.56
N MET A 126 -12.18 15.19 10.66
CA MET A 126 -13.23 16.16 10.97
C MET A 126 -14.17 15.65 12.07
N GLN A 127 -14.56 14.37 12.01
CA GLN A 127 -15.39 13.74 13.04
C GLN A 127 -14.68 13.69 14.39
N GLU A 128 -13.45 13.20 14.43
CA GLU A 128 -12.67 13.03 15.66
C GLU A 128 -12.31 14.38 16.31
N SER A 129 -11.92 15.36 15.50
CA SER A 129 -11.64 16.72 16.00
C SER A 129 -12.90 17.41 16.51
N GLY A 130 -14.05 17.23 15.86
CA GLY A 130 -15.34 17.72 16.33
C GLY A 130 -15.71 17.14 17.70
N GLU A 131 -15.57 15.83 17.88
CA GLU A 131 -15.81 15.18 19.17
C GLU A 131 -14.87 15.68 20.26
N CYS A 132 -13.57 15.80 19.93
CA CYS A 132 -12.55 16.33 20.84
C CYS A 132 -12.88 17.76 21.28
N LEU A 133 -13.18 18.66 20.34
CA LEU A 133 -13.53 20.05 20.64
C LEU A 133 -14.83 20.15 21.44
N GLY A 134 -15.82 19.31 21.16
CA GLY A 134 -17.02 19.21 22.00
C GLY A 134 -16.67 18.94 23.46
N LYS A 135 -15.83 17.92 23.71
CA LYS A 135 -15.34 17.60 25.07
C LYS A 135 -14.56 18.74 25.72
N VAL A 136 -13.74 19.46 24.94
CA VAL A 136 -12.99 20.62 25.43
C VAL A 136 -13.93 21.77 25.81
N PHE A 137 -14.89 22.11 24.95
CA PHE A 137 -15.82 23.22 25.18
C PHE A 137 -16.78 22.93 26.33
N ASP A 138 -17.16 21.67 26.52
CA ASP A 138 -17.98 21.24 27.65
C ASP A 138 -17.20 21.16 28.97
N ASN A 139 -15.86 21.19 28.95
CA ASN A 139 -15.03 21.06 30.14
C ASN A 139 -15.14 22.29 31.07
N GLU A 140 -15.42 22.04 32.36
CA GLU A 140 -15.57 23.10 33.36
C GLU A 140 -14.31 23.92 33.63
N MET A 141 -13.12 23.36 33.43
CA MET A 141 -11.87 24.11 33.51
C MET A 141 -11.79 25.11 32.35
N PHE A 142 -12.04 24.65 31.13
CA PHE A 142 -11.98 25.48 29.91
C PHE A 142 -12.95 26.67 30.01
N LYS A 143 -14.18 26.44 30.44
CA LYS A 143 -15.21 27.48 30.65
C LYS A 143 -14.81 28.57 31.66
N LYS A 144 -13.89 28.29 32.59
CA LYS A 144 -13.47 29.23 33.65
C LYS A 144 -12.26 30.08 33.29
N ILE A 145 -11.48 29.69 32.27
CA ILE A 145 -10.27 30.42 31.86
C ILE A 145 -10.64 31.85 31.41
N GLN A 146 -9.87 32.83 31.86
CA GLN A 146 -10.02 34.24 31.49
C GLN A 146 -8.83 34.70 30.65
N PRO A 147 -8.98 35.74 29.80
CA PRO A 147 -7.86 36.34 29.09
C PRO A 147 -6.77 36.84 30.05
N LEU A 148 -5.51 36.75 29.63
CA LEU A 148 -4.41 37.39 30.36
C LEU A 148 -4.62 38.91 30.38
N LYS A 149 -4.34 39.53 31.53
CA LYS A 149 -4.31 41.00 31.62
C LYS A 149 -3.17 41.53 30.75
N LYS A 150 -3.50 42.45 29.85
CA LYS A 150 -2.51 43.21 29.07
C LYS A 150 -1.73 44.15 29.97
#